data_AF-A0A932SS36-F1
#
_entry.id   AF-A0A932SS36-F1
#
_cell.length_a   1.000
_cell.length_b   1.000
_cell.length_c   1.000
_cell.angle_alpha   90.00
_cell.angle_beta   90.00
_cell.angle_gamma   90.00
#
_symmetry.space_group_name_H-M   'P 1'
#
loop_
_entity.id
_entity.type
_entity.pdbx_description
1 polymer ?
#
loop_
_entity_poly.entity_id
_entity_poly.type
_entity_poly.pdbx_seq_one_letter_code
_entity_poly.pdbx_strand_id
1 'polypeptide(L)'
;MSLPPSGVFNYTTISIPQGVTVTFTRNAANTPVTLLASGDVSIAGTITLDGQVGGDGSLTIQLQPNGGRGGPGGFDGGTGANGLLTLNSASGLGPGGGPGGAQGHGFAAGHLVPGNSHAGTGDGTGGLAYGTTTLLPLLGGSGGAGGGLNLTGHTGGGGGGGGGAILIASSGTLTLTGTISARGGNGGASPYDGGQGSGGSGGSGGAVRLIATTLTGPGTLAVDADGGGSVGRVRAEAFIDTAAFTLAGTYTPRELTVATPTSVTLPSAPTLTITA
;
A
#
# COMPACT_ATOMS: atom_id res chain seq x y z
N MET A 1 -12.88 9.83 7.42
CA MET A 1 -14.25 9.51 6.98
C MET A 1 -14.44 8.00 6.91
N SER A 2 -15.65 7.47 7.18
CA SER A 2 -15.92 6.03 7.07
C SER A 2 -16.11 5.63 5.61
N LEU A 3 -15.46 4.55 5.18
CA LEU A 3 -15.57 4.02 3.82
C LEU A 3 -16.87 3.18 3.69
N PRO A 4 -17.75 3.47 2.72
CA PRO A 4 -18.90 2.62 2.42
C PRO A 4 -18.46 1.18 2.16
N PRO A 5 -19.32 0.17 2.38
CA PRO A 5 -18.99 -1.22 2.08
C PRO A 5 -18.53 -1.47 0.63
N SER A 6 -18.98 -0.65 -0.33
CA SER A 6 -18.56 -0.70 -1.73
C SER A 6 -17.19 -0.07 -2.00
N GLY A 7 -16.69 0.79 -1.11
CA GLY A 7 -15.53 1.64 -1.36
C GLY A 7 -15.81 2.86 -2.24
N VAL A 8 -17.05 3.05 -2.70
CA VAL A 8 -17.40 4.05 -3.73
C VAL A 8 -18.14 5.24 -3.12
N PHE A 9 -17.68 6.44 -3.45
CA PHE A 9 -18.38 7.70 -3.23
C PHE A 9 -18.76 8.35 -4.56
N ASN A 10 -19.97 8.90 -4.62
CA ASN A 10 -20.47 9.63 -5.78
C ASN A 10 -20.73 11.09 -5.40
N TYR A 11 -20.20 12.01 -6.19
CA TYR A 11 -20.30 13.45 -5.98
C TYR A 11 -20.60 14.19 -7.28
N THR A 12 -21.14 15.40 -7.15
CA THR A 12 -21.15 16.35 -8.27
C THR A 12 -19.77 16.97 -8.45
N THR A 13 -19.17 17.46 -7.36
CA THR A 13 -17.81 18.02 -7.34
C THR A 13 -17.08 17.56 -6.08
N ILE A 14 -15.75 17.60 -6.11
CA ILE A 14 -14.90 17.31 -4.94
C ILE A 14 -13.95 18.49 -4.73
N SER A 15 -13.89 19.03 -3.52
CA SER A 15 -12.95 20.07 -3.14
C SER A 15 -12.28 19.72 -1.82
N ILE A 16 -10.95 19.60 -1.84
CA ILE A 16 -10.11 19.40 -0.66
C ILE A 16 -9.17 20.61 -0.58
N PRO A 17 -9.50 21.63 0.23
CA PRO A 17 -8.68 22.84 0.36
C PRO A 17 -7.30 22.57 0.96
N GLN A 18 -6.37 23.49 0.75
CA GLN A 18 -5.06 23.47 1.40
C GLN A 18 -5.22 23.43 2.94
N GLY A 19 -4.37 22.65 3.61
CA GLY A 19 -4.42 22.47 5.07
C GLY A 19 -5.45 21.44 5.54
N VAL A 20 -6.27 20.87 4.63
CA VAL A 20 -7.19 19.77 4.96
C VAL A 20 -6.54 18.43 4.65
N THR A 21 -6.61 17.50 5.60
CA THR A 21 -6.20 16.10 5.41
C THR A 21 -7.42 15.17 5.48
N VAL A 22 -7.65 14.41 4.42
CA VAL A 22 -8.68 13.38 4.32
C VAL A 22 -8.06 12.01 4.55
N THR A 23 -8.57 11.30 5.55
CA THR A 23 -8.25 9.90 5.85
C THR A 23 -9.50 9.03 5.68
N PHE A 24 -9.33 7.77 5.28
CA PHE A 24 -10.44 6.81 5.21
C PHE A 24 -10.27 5.69 6.23
N THR A 25 -11.31 5.44 7.02
CA THR A 25 -11.37 4.26 7.88
C THR A 25 -11.77 3.06 7.02
N ARG A 26 -10.99 1.98 7.10
CA ARG A 26 -11.25 0.73 6.37
C ARG A 26 -12.64 0.19 6.68
N ASN A 27 -13.32 -0.30 5.65
CA ASN A 27 -14.54 -1.10 5.83
C ASN A 27 -14.16 -2.56 6.12
N ALA A 28 -15.17 -3.40 6.41
CA ALA A 28 -14.95 -4.81 6.76
C ALA A 28 -14.25 -5.63 5.66
N ALA A 29 -14.47 -5.29 4.39
CA ALA A 29 -13.83 -5.93 3.24
C ALA A 29 -12.49 -5.29 2.85
N ASN A 30 -12.07 -4.24 3.56
CA ASN A 30 -10.95 -3.37 3.24
C ASN A 30 -10.84 -3.01 1.75
N THR A 31 -11.94 -2.51 1.17
CA THR A 31 -11.96 -2.17 -0.26
C THR A 31 -11.04 -0.98 -0.58
N PRO A 32 -10.55 -0.87 -1.82
CA PRO A 32 -10.00 0.38 -2.34
C PRO A 32 -10.99 1.54 -2.23
N VAL A 33 -10.48 2.77 -2.26
CA VAL A 33 -11.29 3.99 -2.31
C VAL A 33 -11.58 4.35 -3.75
N THR A 34 -12.83 4.66 -4.07
CA THR A 34 -13.23 5.15 -5.39
C THR A 34 -14.04 6.43 -5.22
N LEU A 35 -13.56 7.53 -5.80
CA LEU A 35 -14.22 8.83 -5.82
C LEU A 35 -14.69 9.12 -7.23
N LEU A 36 -16.00 9.19 -7.45
CA LEU A 36 -16.61 9.48 -8.73
C LEU A 36 -17.25 10.88 -8.69
N ALA A 37 -16.83 11.77 -9.56
CA ALA A 37 -17.36 13.12 -9.70
C ALA A 37 -17.92 13.35 -11.11
N SER A 38 -19.17 13.83 -11.20
CA SER A 38 -19.76 14.20 -12.50
C SER A 38 -19.28 15.58 -13.01
N GLY A 39 -18.59 16.34 -12.17
CA GLY A 39 -17.99 17.64 -12.47
C GLY A 39 -16.56 17.73 -11.93
N ASP A 40 -16.09 18.95 -11.68
CA ASP A 40 -14.69 19.21 -11.37
C ASP A 40 -14.25 18.67 -9.99
N VAL A 41 -12.96 18.33 -9.92
CA VAL A 41 -12.27 17.86 -8.72
C VAL A 41 -11.06 18.77 -8.47
N SER A 42 -10.97 19.34 -7.26
CA SER A 42 -9.83 20.15 -6.82
C SER A 42 -9.25 19.58 -5.52
N ILE A 43 -7.98 19.19 -5.56
CA ILE A 43 -7.25 18.65 -4.41
C ILE A 43 -6.02 19.52 -4.17
N ALA A 44 -6.14 20.48 -3.27
CA ALA A 44 -5.07 21.34 -2.78
C ALA A 44 -4.53 20.89 -1.40
N GLY A 45 -5.33 20.13 -0.65
CA GLY A 45 -4.91 19.49 0.59
C GLY A 45 -4.33 18.10 0.38
N THR A 46 -4.46 17.26 1.40
CA THR A 46 -3.90 15.90 1.43
C THR A 46 -4.99 14.84 1.48
N ILE A 47 -4.88 13.83 0.63
CA ILE A 47 -5.56 12.53 0.83
C ILE A 47 -4.50 11.54 1.31
N THR A 48 -4.74 10.84 2.42
CA THR A 48 -3.84 9.78 2.90
C THR A 48 -4.56 8.44 3.07
N LEU A 49 -3.90 7.41 2.56
CA LEU A 49 -4.29 6.00 2.56
C LEU A 49 -3.10 5.16 3.05
N ASP A 50 -2.20 5.75 3.84
CA ASP A 50 -0.94 5.11 4.22
C ASP A 50 -1.18 3.83 5.04
N GLY A 51 -0.30 2.85 4.83
CA GLY A 51 -0.16 1.70 5.72
C GLY A 51 0.43 2.12 7.06
N GLN A 52 0.07 1.40 8.11
CA GLN A 52 0.56 1.65 9.46
C GLN A 52 1.90 0.96 9.70
N VAL A 53 2.71 1.57 10.56
CA VAL A 53 3.97 1.00 11.06
C VAL A 53 3.67 -0.27 11.87
N GLY A 54 4.50 -1.30 11.72
CA GLY A 54 4.44 -2.49 12.57
C GLY A 54 4.86 -2.18 14.00
N GLY A 55 4.31 -2.89 14.98
CA GLY A 55 4.69 -2.73 16.38
C GLY A 55 6.12 -3.22 16.62
N ASP A 56 6.85 -2.53 17.49
CA ASP A 56 8.21 -2.89 17.85
C ASP A 56 8.29 -4.28 18.49
N GLY A 57 9.45 -4.91 18.39
CA GLY A 57 9.74 -6.13 19.14
C GLY A 57 9.81 -5.87 20.64
N SER A 58 9.89 -6.94 21.44
CA SER A 58 9.96 -6.86 22.89
C SER A 58 10.90 -7.91 23.49
N LEU A 59 11.60 -7.55 24.57
CA LEU A 59 12.36 -8.48 25.42
C LEU A 59 11.46 -9.41 26.26
N THR A 60 10.14 -9.35 26.05
CA THR A 60 9.14 -10.19 26.71
C THR A 60 8.20 -10.80 25.67
N ILE A 61 7.44 -11.82 26.07
CA ILE A 61 6.43 -12.45 25.22
C ILE A 61 5.18 -11.57 25.16
N GLN A 62 4.81 -11.13 23.96
CA GLN A 62 3.55 -10.47 23.65
C GLN A 62 2.65 -11.41 22.87
N LEU A 63 1.42 -11.59 23.33
CA LEU A 63 0.47 -12.52 22.73
C LEU A 63 -0.42 -11.87 21.65
N GLN A 64 -0.37 -10.53 21.52
CA GLN A 64 -1.12 -9.81 20.49
C GLN A 64 -0.33 -9.73 19.18
N PRO A 65 -1.00 -9.88 18.02
CA PRO A 65 -0.44 -9.53 16.72
C PRO A 65 0.09 -8.09 16.71
N ASN A 66 1.34 -7.91 16.29
CA ASN A 66 1.97 -6.59 16.15
C ASN A 66 2.20 -6.18 14.68
N GLY A 67 1.62 -6.89 13.71
CA GLY A 67 1.68 -6.48 12.30
C GLY A 67 0.97 -5.15 12.04
N GLY A 68 1.61 -4.26 11.29
CA GLY A 68 1.07 -2.98 10.87
C GLY A 68 -0.14 -3.16 9.97
N ARG A 69 -1.20 -2.39 10.21
CA ARG A 69 -2.40 -2.46 9.40
C ARG A 69 -2.20 -1.83 8.02
N GLY A 70 -2.66 -2.48 6.96
CA GLY A 70 -2.68 -1.90 5.62
C GLY A 70 -3.62 -0.71 5.53
N GLY A 71 -3.36 0.20 4.58
CA GLY A 71 -4.28 1.26 4.22
C GLY A 71 -5.57 0.73 3.58
N PRO A 72 -6.57 1.59 3.31
CA PRO A 72 -7.77 1.24 2.55
C PRO A 72 -7.43 0.58 1.21
N GLY A 73 -7.79 -0.69 1.01
CA GLY A 73 -7.43 -1.47 -0.19
C GLY A 73 -6.02 -2.08 -0.18
N GLY A 74 -5.21 -1.82 0.85
CA GLY A 74 -3.89 -2.43 1.07
C GLY A 74 -3.95 -3.61 2.05
N PHE A 75 -2.83 -4.31 2.24
CA PHE A 75 -2.78 -5.52 3.06
C PHE A 75 -2.01 -5.33 4.37
N ASP A 76 -2.38 -6.09 5.41
CA ASP A 76 -1.72 -6.03 6.72
C ASP A 76 -0.32 -6.69 6.68
N GLY A 77 0.60 -6.14 7.47
CA GLY A 77 1.90 -6.72 7.73
C GLY A 77 1.84 -7.97 8.61
N GLY A 78 2.88 -8.79 8.51
CA GLY A 78 3.02 -10.02 9.27
C GLY A 78 3.36 -9.75 10.73
N THR A 79 2.89 -10.61 11.63
CA THR A 79 3.29 -10.56 13.03
C THR A 79 4.74 -11.01 13.20
N GLY A 80 5.46 -10.36 14.11
CA GLY A 80 6.75 -10.86 14.56
C GLY A 80 6.63 -12.24 15.20
N ALA A 81 7.75 -12.96 15.24
CA ALA A 81 7.82 -14.25 15.92
C ALA A 81 7.48 -14.11 17.42
N ASN A 82 6.83 -15.13 17.98
CA ASN A 82 6.49 -15.19 19.40
C ASN A 82 7.28 -16.34 20.04
N GLY A 83 8.29 -15.99 20.85
CA GLY A 83 9.23 -16.95 21.43
C GLY A 83 8.65 -17.95 22.44
N LEU A 84 7.33 -18.01 22.62
CA LEU A 84 6.62 -19.11 23.31
C LEU A 84 6.10 -20.16 22.32
N LEU A 85 5.61 -19.72 21.14
CA LEU A 85 4.93 -20.57 20.16
C LEU A 85 5.83 -20.94 18.97
N THR A 86 6.61 -19.99 18.46
CA THR A 86 7.43 -20.14 17.26
C THR A 86 8.52 -19.07 17.19
N LEU A 87 9.72 -19.45 16.75
CA LEU A 87 10.80 -18.50 16.46
C LEU A 87 10.68 -17.89 15.04
N ASN A 88 9.76 -18.41 14.23
CA ASN A 88 9.51 -17.92 12.87
C ASN A 88 8.49 -16.79 12.89
N SER A 89 8.75 -15.74 12.12
CA SER A 89 7.78 -14.66 11.90
C SER A 89 6.73 -15.05 10.87
N ALA A 90 5.61 -14.33 10.89
CA ALA A 90 4.60 -14.45 9.85
C ALA A 90 4.97 -13.60 8.63
N SER A 91 4.64 -14.12 7.45
CA SER A 91 4.64 -13.34 6.23
C SER A 91 3.64 -12.20 6.29
N GLY A 92 3.93 -11.11 5.59
CA GLY A 92 2.93 -10.09 5.32
C GLY A 92 1.86 -10.58 4.35
N LEU A 93 0.68 -9.97 4.40
CA LEU A 93 -0.43 -10.34 3.55
C LEU A 93 -0.36 -9.63 2.19
N GLY A 94 -1.08 -10.17 1.21
CA GLY A 94 -1.22 -9.59 -0.13
C GLY A 94 -0.40 -10.31 -1.20
N PRO A 95 -0.63 -10.01 -2.50
CA PRO A 95 -0.01 -10.73 -3.62
C PRO A 95 1.52 -10.61 -3.66
N GLY A 96 2.07 -9.53 -3.12
CA GLY A 96 3.50 -9.30 -2.93
C GLY A 96 3.88 -9.27 -1.45
N GLY A 97 3.15 -9.99 -0.60
CA GLY A 97 3.42 -10.05 0.84
C GLY A 97 4.86 -10.46 1.12
N GLY A 98 5.51 -9.74 2.02
CA GLY A 98 6.88 -10.04 2.43
C GLY A 98 6.98 -11.43 3.07
N PRO A 99 7.84 -12.33 2.58
CA PRO A 99 8.02 -13.64 3.20
C PRO A 99 8.48 -13.55 4.67
N GLY A 100 7.82 -14.29 5.56
CA GLY A 100 8.27 -14.51 6.93
C GLY A 100 9.51 -15.41 6.96
N GLY A 101 10.26 -15.38 8.06
CA GLY A 101 11.52 -16.08 8.18
C GLY A 101 11.82 -16.60 9.59
N ALA A 102 12.69 -17.61 9.64
CA ALA A 102 13.35 -18.07 10.85
C ALA A 102 14.63 -17.25 11.11
N GLN A 103 15.14 -17.33 12.33
CA GLN A 103 16.49 -16.86 12.70
C GLN A 103 16.80 -15.36 12.51
N GLY A 104 15.78 -14.51 12.71
CA GLY A 104 15.97 -13.06 12.65
C GLY A 104 15.88 -12.47 11.24
N HIS A 105 15.12 -13.09 10.35
CA HIS A 105 14.90 -12.58 8.99
C HIS A 105 13.43 -12.27 8.73
N GLY A 106 13.19 -11.16 8.03
CA GLY A 106 11.91 -10.78 7.46
C GLY A 106 12.16 -10.02 6.15
N PHE A 107 11.38 -10.32 5.12
CA PHE A 107 11.57 -9.71 3.81
C PHE A 107 10.47 -8.70 3.51
N ALA A 108 10.83 -7.59 2.87
CA ALA A 108 9.89 -6.53 2.58
C ALA A 108 8.92 -6.90 1.46
N ALA A 109 7.80 -6.18 1.40
CA ALA A 109 6.75 -6.44 0.42
C ALA A 109 7.10 -5.92 -0.98
N GLY A 110 6.67 -6.64 -2.01
CA GLY A 110 6.72 -6.23 -3.41
C GLY A 110 5.45 -5.49 -3.84
N HIS A 111 5.54 -4.75 -4.95
CA HIS A 111 4.40 -4.23 -5.71
C HIS A 111 4.82 -3.89 -7.14
N LEU A 112 5.37 -2.70 -7.42
CA LEU A 112 5.88 -2.37 -8.77
C LEU A 112 7.05 -3.28 -9.15
N VAL A 113 7.99 -3.43 -8.22
CA VAL A 113 9.13 -4.35 -8.27
C VAL A 113 9.11 -5.30 -7.07
N PRO A 114 9.92 -6.38 -7.04
CA PRO A 114 10.06 -7.17 -5.83
C PRO A 114 10.53 -6.34 -4.64
N GLY A 115 10.10 -6.70 -3.43
CA GLY A 115 10.57 -6.09 -2.19
C GLY A 115 12.04 -6.45 -1.91
N ASN A 116 12.71 -5.59 -1.15
CA ASN A 116 14.11 -5.84 -0.75
C ASN A 116 14.21 -6.80 0.44
N SER A 117 15.38 -7.40 0.61
CA SER A 117 15.75 -8.07 1.85
C SER A 117 16.00 -7.03 2.95
N HIS A 118 15.31 -7.15 4.09
CA HIS A 118 15.57 -6.29 5.25
C HIS A 118 16.59 -6.99 6.18
N ALA A 119 17.68 -6.28 6.46
CA ALA A 119 18.78 -6.59 7.38
C ALA A 119 19.06 -8.08 7.73
N GLY A 120 20.10 -8.65 7.10
CA GLY A 120 20.82 -9.83 7.63
C GLY A 120 21.03 -10.96 6.63
N THR A 121 22.08 -10.82 5.80
CA THR A 121 22.90 -11.90 5.19
C THR A 121 22.25 -13.11 4.49
N GLY A 122 20.94 -13.16 4.25
CA GLY A 122 20.27 -14.27 3.57
C GLY A 122 19.98 -14.00 2.11
N ASP A 123 20.38 -14.92 1.23
CA ASP A 123 19.96 -15.00 -0.17
C ASP A 123 18.45 -15.29 -0.24
N GLY A 124 17.63 -14.25 -0.23
CA GLY A 124 16.17 -14.36 -0.34
C GLY A 124 15.57 -13.17 -1.06
N THR A 125 14.63 -13.44 -1.95
CA THR A 125 13.84 -12.41 -2.64
C THR A 125 12.69 -11.97 -1.76
N GLY A 126 12.48 -10.65 -1.64
CA GLY A 126 11.27 -10.14 -1.00
C GLY A 126 10.02 -10.47 -1.79
N GLY A 127 8.89 -9.94 -1.32
CA GLY A 127 7.60 -10.20 -1.96
C GLY A 127 7.65 -9.87 -3.45
N LEU A 128 6.96 -10.65 -4.28
CA LEU A 128 7.01 -10.49 -5.74
C LEU A 128 6.34 -9.19 -6.19
N ALA A 129 6.73 -8.70 -7.38
CA ALA A 129 5.98 -7.68 -8.08
C ALA A 129 4.61 -8.22 -8.54
N TYR A 130 3.58 -7.36 -8.53
CA TYR A 130 2.24 -7.72 -8.98
C TYR A 130 1.49 -6.49 -9.53
N GLY A 131 0.25 -6.73 -9.95
CA GLY A 131 -0.60 -5.71 -10.54
C GLY A 131 -0.23 -5.42 -11.99
N THR A 132 -0.97 -4.53 -12.61
CA THR A 132 -0.79 -4.13 -14.00
C THR A 132 -0.62 -2.62 -14.09
N THR A 133 0.00 -2.15 -15.16
CA THR A 133 0.09 -0.71 -15.49
C THR A 133 -1.28 -0.09 -15.71
N THR A 134 -2.30 -0.91 -16.02
CA THR A 134 -3.69 -0.47 -16.17
C THR A 134 -4.41 -0.26 -14.83
N LEU A 135 -3.88 -0.77 -13.70
CA LEU A 135 -4.54 -0.76 -12.39
C LEU A 135 -5.98 -1.31 -12.47
N LEU A 136 -6.11 -2.45 -13.16
CA LEU A 136 -7.34 -3.20 -13.34
C LEU A 136 -7.07 -4.69 -13.07
N PRO A 137 -7.47 -5.22 -11.90
CA PRO A 137 -8.15 -4.53 -10.80
C PRO A 137 -7.26 -3.51 -10.07
N LEU A 138 -7.88 -2.56 -9.37
CA LEU A 138 -7.18 -1.61 -8.51
C LEU A 138 -6.77 -2.30 -7.21
N LEU A 139 -5.47 -2.56 -7.03
CA LEU A 139 -4.91 -3.28 -5.88
C LEU A 139 -3.98 -2.36 -5.08
N GLY A 140 -4.15 -2.31 -3.76
CA GLY A 140 -3.21 -1.60 -2.88
C GLY A 140 -1.91 -2.37 -2.67
N GLY A 141 -1.05 -1.82 -1.83
CA GLY A 141 0.24 -2.37 -1.44
C GLY A 141 0.11 -3.56 -0.50
N SER A 142 1.11 -4.44 -0.52
CA SER A 142 1.21 -5.63 0.31
C SER A 142 1.93 -5.35 1.62
N GLY A 143 1.65 -6.13 2.66
CA GLY A 143 2.29 -6.00 3.97
C GLY A 143 3.68 -6.63 3.99
N GLY A 144 4.59 -6.05 4.77
CA GLY A 144 5.92 -6.60 5.04
C GLY A 144 5.86 -7.77 6.02
N ALA A 145 6.91 -8.59 6.05
CA ALA A 145 7.07 -9.66 7.03
C ALA A 145 7.37 -9.13 8.44
N GLY A 146 6.98 -9.89 9.46
CA GLY A 146 7.50 -9.70 10.81
C GLY A 146 8.96 -10.14 10.95
N GLY A 147 9.59 -9.76 12.04
CA GLY A 147 10.94 -10.16 12.42
C GLY A 147 10.96 -11.50 13.15
N GLY A 148 11.90 -12.37 12.77
CA GLY A 148 12.14 -13.65 13.43
C GLY A 148 12.94 -13.50 14.74
N LEU A 149 13.06 -14.60 15.48
CA LEU A 149 13.84 -14.72 16.72
C LEU A 149 14.91 -15.82 16.61
N ASN A 150 15.96 -15.69 17.43
CA ASN A 150 16.99 -16.71 17.66
C ASN A 150 16.93 -17.31 19.08
N LEU A 151 16.05 -16.79 19.94
CA LEU A 151 15.87 -17.27 21.31
C LEU A 151 14.39 -17.21 21.73
N THR A 152 14.00 -18.11 22.65
CA THR A 152 12.67 -18.12 23.27
C THR A 152 12.49 -16.96 24.26
N GLY A 153 11.24 -16.62 24.63
CA GLY A 153 10.95 -15.62 25.67
C GLY A 153 10.81 -14.16 25.20
N HIS A 154 10.90 -13.92 23.90
CA HIS A 154 10.92 -12.58 23.29
C HIS A 154 9.84 -12.46 22.19
N THR A 155 9.65 -11.27 21.63
CA THR A 155 8.69 -11.00 20.52
C THR A 155 9.33 -10.22 19.39
N GLY A 156 9.41 -10.77 18.18
CA GLY A 156 9.97 -10.05 17.02
C GLY A 156 9.16 -8.81 16.63
N GLY A 157 9.77 -7.87 15.90
CA GLY A 157 9.05 -6.70 15.38
C GLY A 157 7.97 -7.10 14.35
N GLY A 158 6.87 -6.37 14.29
CA GLY A 158 5.83 -6.59 13.29
C GLY A 158 6.18 -5.97 11.94
N GLY A 159 5.75 -6.59 10.84
CA GLY A 159 5.91 -6.02 9.51
C GLY A 159 5.00 -4.81 9.28
N GLY A 160 5.43 -3.88 8.43
CA GLY A 160 4.63 -2.71 8.08
C GLY A 160 3.45 -3.04 7.17
N GLY A 161 2.34 -2.30 7.32
CA GLY A 161 1.17 -2.45 6.45
C GLY A 161 1.40 -1.87 5.05
N GLY A 162 0.79 -2.47 4.04
CA GLY A 162 0.85 -1.94 2.68
C GLY A 162 0.02 -0.67 2.50
N GLY A 163 0.47 0.23 1.63
CA GLY A 163 -0.26 1.44 1.28
C GLY A 163 -1.61 1.14 0.61
N GLY A 164 -2.59 2.03 0.78
CA GLY A 164 -3.92 1.82 0.23
C GLY A 164 -4.02 2.01 -1.29
N ALA A 165 -5.24 1.93 -1.82
CA ALA A 165 -5.49 2.19 -3.23
C ALA A 165 -6.66 3.15 -3.44
N ILE A 166 -6.51 4.04 -4.42
CA ILE A 166 -7.54 5.01 -4.78
C ILE A 166 -7.71 5.19 -6.29
N LEU A 167 -8.97 5.24 -6.71
CA LEU A 167 -9.40 5.77 -7.99
C LEU A 167 -10.10 7.12 -7.76
N ILE A 168 -9.71 8.14 -8.51
CA ILE A 168 -10.44 9.41 -8.61
C ILE A 168 -10.81 9.62 -10.07
N ALA A 169 -12.11 9.68 -10.35
CA ALA A 169 -12.65 9.89 -11.69
C ALA A 169 -13.49 11.17 -11.74
N SER A 170 -13.24 12.01 -12.74
CA SER A 170 -14.00 13.24 -13.02
C SER A 170 -14.47 13.26 -14.48
N SER A 171 -15.71 13.68 -14.73
CA SER A 171 -16.15 14.03 -16.09
C SER A 171 -15.70 15.43 -16.53
N GLY A 172 -15.09 16.21 -15.64
CA GLY A 172 -14.58 17.55 -15.89
C GLY A 172 -13.06 17.63 -15.71
N THR A 173 -12.61 18.70 -15.03
CA THR A 173 -11.19 18.92 -14.72
C THR A 173 -10.84 18.35 -13.35
N LEU A 174 -9.77 17.56 -13.29
CA LEU A 174 -9.11 17.17 -12.04
C LEU A 174 -7.83 18.00 -11.88
N THR A 175 -7.87 18.92 -10.92
CA THR A 175 -6.72 19.75 -10.52
C THR A 175 -6.12 19.22 -9.23
N LEU A 176 -4.88 18.73 -9.30
CA LEU A 176 -4.12 18.27 -8.14
C LEU A 176 -2.92 19.20 -7.92
N THR A 177 -2.97 19.99 -6.85
CA THR A 177 -1.89 20.87 -6.37
C THR A 177 -1.34 20.43 -5.01
N GLY A 178 -2.12 19.63 -4.26
CA GLY A 178 -1.73 19.03 -2.99
C GLY A 178 -1.14 17.63 -3.15
N THR A 179 -1.43 16.75 -2.20
CA THR A 179 -0.81 15.41 -2.09
C THR A 179 -1.83 14.28 -2.03
N ILE A 180 -1.58 13.21 -2.77
CA ILE A 180 -2.21 11.90 -2.55
C ILE A 180 -1.13 10.95 -2.06
N SER A 181 -1.28 10.46 -0.83
CA SER A 181 -0.36 9.53 -0.17
C SER A 181 -1.00 8.16 0.00
N ALA A 182 -0.31 7.14 -0.48
CA ALA A 182 -0.64 5.74 -0.30
C ALA A 182 0.66 4.97 -0.02
N ARG A 183 1.41 5.43 0.98
CA ARG A 183 2.72 4.86 1.31
C ARG A 183 2.61 3.58 2.10
N GLY A 184 3.59 2.69 1.93
CA GLY A 184 3.76 1.54 2.80
C GLY A 184 4.28 1.96 4.18
N GLY A 185 3.84 1.26 5.23
CA GLY A 185 4.33 1.45 6.59
C GLY A 185 5.70 0.79 6.80
N ASN A 186 6.50 1.35 7.70
CA ASN A 186 7.76 0.72 8.12
C ASN A 186 7.49 -0.53 8.99
N GLY A 187 8.45 -1.45 9.03
CA GLY A 187 8.46 -2.50 10.04
C GLY A 187 8.77 -1.95 11.44
N GLY A 188 8.33 -2.66 12.47
CA GLY A 188 8.65 -2.35 13.85
C GLY A 188 10.13 -2.59 14.16
N ALA A 189 10.69 -1.80 15.07
CA ALA A 189 12.09 -1.86 15.41
C ALA A 189 12.45 -3.15 16.19
N SER A 190 13.73 -3.50 16.12
CA SER A 190 14.34 -4.54 16.96
C SER A 190 14.86 -3.91 18.26
N PRO A 191 14.43 -4.37 19.45
CA PRO A 191 15.09 -3.99 20.71
C PRO A 191 16.30 -4.86 21.06
N TYR A 192 16.70 -5.80 20.19
CA TYR A 192 17.71 -6.82 20.49
C TYR A 192 19.12 -6.35 20.15
N ASP A 193 20.01 -6.33 21.15
CA ASP A 193 21.45 -6.19 20.95
C ASP A 193 22.08 -7.57 20.70
N GLY A 194 22.90 -7.73 19.66
CA GLY A 194 23.69 -8.96 19.46
C GLY A 194 22.96 -10.14 18.79
N GLY A 195 21.92 -9.88 17.99
CA GLY A 195 21.37 -10.87 17.05
C GLY A 195 20.32 -11.84 17.62
N GLN A 196 19.69 -11.53 18.76
CA GLN A 196 18.66 -12.39 19.37
C GLN A 196 17.31 -12.38 18.61
N GLY A 197 17.14 -11.42 17.71
CA GLY A 197 15.96 -11.28 16.86
C GLY A 197 16.11 -10.09 15.92
N SER A 198 15.05 -9.82 15.17
CA SER A 198 15.01 -8.77 14.14
C SER A 198 13.77 -7.89 14.24
N GLY A 199 13.88 -6.72 13.63
CA GLY A 199 12.73 -5.86 13.37
C GLY A 199 11.87 -6.44 12.25
N GLY A 200 10.67 -5.92 12.11
CA GLY A 200 9.87 -6.19 10.93
C GLY A 200 10.44 -5.51 9.69
N SER A 201 9.90 -5.88 8.54
CA SER A 201 10.21 -5.28 7.25
C SER A 201 9.06 -4.38 6.77
N GLY A 202 9.35 -3.51 5.80
CA GLY A 202 8.39 -2.54 5.28
C GLY A 202 7.29 -3.16 4.40
N GLY A 203 6.08 -2.61 4.51
CA GLY A 203 5.01 -2.81 3.54
C GLY A 203 5.26 -2.00 2.27
N SER A 204 4.69 -2.41 1.15
CA SER A 204 4.91 -1.74 -0.14
C SER A 204 3.98 -0.54 -0.29
N GLY A 205 4.34 0.37 -1.18
CA GLY A 205 3.47 1.46 -1.61
C GLY A 205 2.21 0.96 -2.32
N GLY A 206 1.21 1.83 -2.34
CA GLY A 206 -0.15 1.59 -2.79
C GLY A 206 -0.40 1.84 -4.28
N ALA A 207 -1.66 2.09 -4.66
CA ALA A 207 -2.01 2.40 -6.03
C ALA A 207 -2.83 3.69 -6.15
N VAL A 208 -2.48 4.55 -7.09
CA VAL A 208 -3.23 5.77 -7.40
C VAL A 208 -3.62 5.76 -8.87
N ARG A 209 -4.92 5.82 -9.15
CA ARG A 209 -5.48 5.94 -10.50
C ARG A 209 -6.29 7.22 -10.62
N LEU A 210 -5.92 8.08 -11.56
CA LEU A 210 -6.61 9.34 -11.85
C LEU A 210 -7.22 9.26 -13.25
N ILE A 211 -8.49 9.63 -13.38
CA ILE A 211 -9.20 9.67 -14.66
C ILE A 211 -9.94 11.01 -14.74
N ALA A 212 -9.74 11.77 -15.81
CA ALA A 212 -10.43 13.04 -16.01
C ALA A 212 -10.64 13.37 -17.49
N THR A 213 -11.51 14.34 -17.79
CA THR A 213 -11.49 14.96 -19.12
C THR A 213 -10.21 15.78 -19.30
N THR A 214 -9.91 16.61 -18.29
CA THR A 214 -8.68 17.39 -18.19
C THR A 214 -7.96 17.10 -16.88
N LEU A 215 -6.66 16.84 -16.94
CA LEU A 215 -5.81 16.62 -15.77
C LEU A 215 -4.73 17.70 -15.70
N THR A 216 -4.59 18.35 -14.53
CA THR A 216 -3.67 19.48 -14.38
C THR A 216 -3.16 19.65 -12.95
N GLY A 217 -2.12 20.47 -12.79
CA GLY A 217 -1.53 20.86 -11.51
C GLY A 217 -0.20 20.16 -11.19
N PRO A 218 0.63 20.77 -10.31
CA PRO A 218 1.96 20.28 -9.96
C PRO A 218 1.97 19.42 -8.68
N GLY A 219 0.86 18.76 -8.33
CA GLY A 219 0.76 18.07 -7.05
C GLY A 219 1.59 16.79 -6.95
N THR A 220 1.58 16.19 -5.76
CA THR A 220 2.45 15.08 -5.38
C THR A 220 1.67 13.78 -5.25
N LEU A 221 2.24 12.70 -5.78
CA LEU A 221 1.75 11.33 -5.63
C LEU A 221 2.81 10.52 -4.88
N ALA A 222 2.52 10.19 -3.62
CA ALA A 222 3.42 9.47 -2.73
C ALA A 222 2.97 8.01 -2.60
N VAL A 223 3.56 7.15 -3.43
CA VAL A 223 3.35 5.69 -3.42
C VAL A 223 4.64 4.96 -3.07
N ASP A 224 5.56 5.60 -2.36
CA ASP A 224 6.78 4.99 -1.86
C ASP A 224 6.53 4.15 -0.59
N ALA A 225 7.60 3.54 -0.09
CA ALA A 225 7.56 2.70 1.09
C ALA A 225 8.87 2.84 1.86
N ASP A 226 8.81 2.64 3.17
CA ASP A 226 9.96 2.53 4.05
C ASP A 226 10.35 1.05 4.26
N GLY A 227 11.42 0.78 5.03
CA GLY A 227 11.73 -0.58 5.48
C GLY A 227 12.05 -1.59 4.36
N GLY A 228 12.50 -1.11 3.19
CA GLY A 228 12.78 -1.94 2.02
C GLY A 228 11.56 -2.34 1.19
N GLY A 229 10.37 -1.84 1.54
CA GLY A 229 9.14 -2.06 0.77
C GLY A 229 9.26 -1.49 -0.65
N SER A 230 8.67 -2.19 -1.60
CA SER A 230 8.62 -1.75 -2.99
C SER A 230 7.72 -0.54 -3.17
N VAL A 231 8.00 0.29 -4.17
CA VAL A 231 7.09 1.37 -4.55
C VAL A 231 5.80 0.81 -5.17
N GLY A 232 4.77 1.63 -5.09
CA GLY A 232 3.47 1.39 -5.67
C GLY A 232 3.35 1.80 -7.13
N ARG A 233 2.11 1.84 -7.61
CA ARG A 233 1.78 2.10 -9.02
C ARG A 233 0.93 3.36 -9.16
N VAL A 234 1.21 4.13 -10.21
CA VAL A 234 0.42 5.32 -10.53
C VAL A 234 -0.02 5.28 -11.99
N ARG A 235 -1.31 5.56 -12.22
CA ARG A 235 -1.89 5.71 -13.57
C ARG A 235 -2.67 7.02 -13.67
N ALA A 236 -2.42 7.77 -14.74
CA ALA A 236 -3.17 8.96 -15.09
C ALA A 236 -3.83 8.78 -16.47
N GLU A 237 -5.11 9.09 -16.58
CA GLU A 237 -5.89 8.99 -17.81
C GLU A 237 -6.65 10.29 -18.08
N ALA A 238 -6.33 10.97 -19.18
CA ALA A 238 -7.04 12.19 -19.58
C ALA A 238 -7.07 12.41 -21.10
N PHE A 239 -8.06 13.18 -21.58
CA PHE A 239 -8.07 13.67 -22.96
C PHE A 239 -7.13 14.87 -23.14
N ILE A 240 -7.05 15.72 -22.12
CA ILE A 240 -6.13 16.85 -22.04
C ILE A 240 -5.30 16.68 -20.76
N ASP A 241 -4.00 16.44 -20.91
CA ASP A 241 -3.07 16.31 -19.79
C ASP A 241 -2.03 17.43 -19.82
N THR A 242 -2.09 18.32 -18.84
CA THR A 242 -1.08 19.35 -18.59
C THR A 242 -0.52 19.23 -17.17
N ALA A 243 -0.67 18.06 -16.53
CA ALA A 243 -0.20 17.84 -15.18
C ALA A 243 1.33 17.74 -15.13
N ALA A 244 1.89 18.21 -14.02
CA ALA A 244 3.32 18.14 -13.74
C ALA A 244 3.54 17.44 -12.38
N PHE A 245 3.05 16.20 -12.27
CA PHE A 245 3.06 15.51 -11.00
C PHE A 245 4.47 15.13 -10.54
N THR A 246 4.69 15.31 -9.24
CA THR A 246 5.90 14.80 -8.57
C THR A 246 5.58 13.44 -7.95
N LEU A 247 6.37 12.42 -8.28
CA LEU A 247 6.36 11.15 -7.54
C LEU A 247 7.30 11.30 -6.33
N ALA A 248 6.84 11.02 -5.10
CA ALA A 248 7.64 11.18 -3.86
C ALA A 248 8.40 9.91 -3.41
N GLY A 249 9.53 10.06 -2.71
CA GLY A 249 10.38 8.98 -2.18
C GLY A 249 11.72 8.75 -2.92
N THR A 250 12.49 7.73 -2.51
CA THR A 250 13.86 7.45 -2.99
C THR A 250 14.01 6.20 -3.88
N TYR A 251 13.06 5.27 -3.82
CA TYR A 251 13.13 4.00 -4.58
C TYR A 251 12.81 4.19 -6.07
N THR A 252 13.49 3.39 -6.91
CA THR A 252 13.37 3.34 -8.39
C THR A 252 13.16 1.90 -8.86
N PRO A 253 12.45 1.66 -9.99
CA PRO A 253 11.83 2.63 -10.90
C PRO A 253 10.60 3.29 -10.28
N ARG A 254 10.18 4.42 -10.85
CA ARG A 254 8.92 5.10 -10.53
C ARG A 254 8.11 5.16 -11.81
N GLU A 255 6.94 4.53 -11.83
CA GLU A 255 6.13 4.45 -13.03
C GLU A 255 4.87 5.29 -12.88
N LEU A 256 4.79 6.36 -13.69
CA LEU A 256 3.54 7.04 -14.02
C LEU A 256 3.16 6.64 -15.45
N THR A 257 2.13 5.81 -15.59
CA THR A 257 1.60 5.48 -16.91
C THR A 257 0.52 6.49 -17.30
N VAL A 258 0.71 7.17 -18.43
CA VAL A 258 -0.26 8.12 -19.00
C VAL A 258 -0.95 7.49 -20.20
N ALA A 259 -2.27 7.53 -20.24
CA ALA A 259 -3.06 7.01 -21.37
C ALA A 259 -4.31 7.86 -21.62
N THR A 260 -4.96 7.70 -22.77
CA THR A 260 -6.32 8.22 -22.94
C THR A 260 -7.31 7.33 -22.17
N PRO A 261 -8.44 7.88 -21.67
CA PRO A 261 -9.48 7.07 -21.05
C PRO A 261 -9.99 6.02 -22.04
N THR A 262 -9.96 4.75 -21.64
CA THR A 262 -10.46 3.63 -22.46
C THR A 262 -11.63 2.97 -21.75
N SER A 263 -12.62 2.50 -22.51
CA SER A 263 -13.62 1.58 -21.96
C SER A 263 -12.91 0.30 -21.56
N VAL A 264 -13.05 -0.10 -20.30
CA VAL A 264 -12.47 -1.35 -19.80
C VAL A 264 -13.26 -2.52 -20.38
N THR A 265 -12.78 -3.08 -21.48
CA THR A 265 -13.21 -4.42 -21.94
C THR A 265 -12.38 -5.44 -21.18
N LEU A 266 -12.99 -6.16 -20.23
CA LEU A 266 -12.36 -7.34 -19.66
C LEU A 266 -12.06 -8.33 -20.80
N PRO A 267 -10.84 -8.90 -20.90
CA PRO A 267 -10.47 -9.83 -21.97
C PRO A 267 -11.39 -11.07 -22.03
N SER A 268 -12.06 -11.37 -20.92
CA SER A 268 -13.12 -12.36 -20.81
C SER A 268 -14.22 -11.81 -19.89
N ALA A 269 -15.37 -11.45 -20.46
CA ALA A 269 -16.56 -11.27 -19.65
C ALA A 269 -16.95 -12.63 -19.04
N PRO A 270 -17.20 -12.75 -17.72
CA PRO A 270 -17.60 -14.01 -17.13
C PRO A 270 -18.96 -14.47 -17.71
N THR A 271 -19.00 -15.69 -18.24
CA THR A 271 -20.24 -16.32 -18.69
C THR A 271 -20.94 -16.96 -17.50
N LEU A 272 -22.05 -16.36 -17.04
CA LEU A 272 -22.95 -17.02 -16.08
C LEU A 272 -23.78 -18.06 -16.84
N THR A 273 -23.48 -19.34 -16.65
CA THR A 273 -24.30 -20.45 -17.14
C THR A 273 -25.09 -21.02 -15.97
N ILE A 274 -26.41 -20.89 -16.00
CA ILE A 274 -27.29 -21.61 -15.08
C ILE A 274 -27.83 -22.81 -15.84
N THR A 275 -27.45 -24.02 -15.42
CA THR A 275 -28.00 -25.28 -15.94
C THR A 275 -29.09 -25.77 -14.99
N ALA A 276 -30.18 -26.30 -15.56
CA ALA A 276 -31.25 -26.94 -14.80
C ALA A 276 -30.78 -28.22 -14.09
#